data_AF-A0A936E945-F1
#
_entry.id   AF-A0A936E945-F1
#
_cell.length_a   1.000
_cell.length_b   1.000
_cell.length_c   1.000
_cell.angle_alpha   90.00
_cell.angle_beta   90.00
_cell.angle_gamma   90.00
#
_symmetry.space_group_name_H-M   'P 1'
#
loop_
_entity.id
_entity.type
_entity.pdbx_description
1 polymer ?
#
loop_
_entity_poly.entity_id
_entity_poly.type
_entity_poly.pdbx_seq_one_letter_code
_entity_poly.pdbx_strand_id
1 'polypeptide(L)'
;MHLLDMDVINYEIPLNNIEIWELRNQSAISHPFHIHDIQFNILSRNGQTPPPNEQGLKDVVLVRPGETVRFITKFETFSNPHVPYMFHCHLLPHEDGGMMGQFIVTDRLWNE
;
A
#
# COMPACT_ATOMS: atom_id res chain seq x y z
N MET A 1 1.02 -9.12 4.38
CA MET A 1 -0.33 -8.57 4.63
C MET A 1 -1.05 -9.49 5.60
N HIS A 2 -2.11 -8.98 6.23
CA HIS A 2 -2.99 -9.74 7.12
C HIS A 2 -4.01 -10.52 6.30
N LEU A 3 -4.75 -11.44 6.94
CA LEU A 3 -6.00 -11.94 6.38
C LEU A 3 -7.03 -10.82 6.48
N LEU A 4 -7.75 -10.58 5.40
CA LEU A 4 -8.81 -9.59 5.32
C LEU A 4 -9.89 -9.87 6.37
N ASP A 5 -10.24 -8.81 7.09
CA ASP A 5 -11.45 -8.70 7.89
C ASP A 5 -12.15 -7.41 7.46
N MET A 6 -13.34 -7.54 6.87
CA MET A 6 -14.09 -6.41 6.30
C MET A 6 -14.54 -5.42 7.37
N ASP A 7 -14.63 -5.84 8.62
CA ASP A 7 -15.06 -5.00 9.74
C ASP A 7 -13.88 -4.26 10.41
N VAL A 8 -12.64 -4.46 9.91
CA VAL A 8 -11.43 -3.90 10.51
C VAL A 8 -10.72 -2.91 9.58
N ILE A 9 -10.50 -1.70 10.08
CA ILE A 9 -9.60 -0.71 9.45
C ILE A 9 -8.18 -0.96 9.96
N ASN A 10 -7.24 -1.30 9.06
CA ASN A 10 -5.86 -1.60 9.44
C ASN A 10 -5.03 -0.32 9.66
N TYR A 11 -5.30 0.74 8.91
CA TYR A 11 -4.61 2.02 9.05
C TYR A 11 -5.58 3.20 8.97
N GLU A 12 -5.39 4.17 9.86
CA GLU A 12 -6.02 5.49 9.78
C GLU A 12 -4.94 6.52 9.50
N ILE A 13 -5.06 7.21 8.36
CA ILE A 13 -4.01 8.07 7.82
C ILE A 13 -4.53 9.51 7.78
N PRO A 14 -3.83 10.49 8.36
CA PRO A 14 -4.27 11.87 8.27
C PRO A 14 -4.25 12.39 6.82
N LEU A 15 -5.24 13.21 6.46
CA LEU A 15 -5.24 13.93 5.19
C LEU A 15 -3.97 14.78 5.05
N ASN A 16 -3.41 14.80 3.85
CA ASN A 16 -2.12 15.41 3.49
C ASN A 16 -0.88 14.78 4.13
N ASN A 17 -1.01 13.64 4.84
CA ASN A 17 0.15 12.98 5.40
C ASN A 17 1.07 12.45 4.30
N ILE A 18 2.37 12.52 4.55
CA ILE A 18 3.41 11.94 3.69
C ILE A 18 4.01 10.76 4.45
N GLU A 19 3.92 9.57 3.87
CA GLU A 19 4.40 8.36 4.53
C GLU A 19 5.38 7.60 3.65
N ILE A 20 6.32 6.93 4.31
CA ILE A 20 7.17 5.93 3.70
C ILE A 20 6.68 4.57 4.16
N TRP A 21 6.27 3.74 3.22
CA TRP A 21 5.86 2.36 3.48
C TRP A 21 6.97 1.41 3.09
N GLU A 22 7.16 0.36 3.89
CA GLU A 22 8.13 -0.69 3.65
C GLU A 22 7.42 -2.04 3.46
N LEU A 23 7.59 -2.62 2.28
CA LEU A 23 7.04 -3.91 1.90
C LEU A 23 8.15 -4.96 1.99
N ARG A 24 7.92 -6.02 2.77
CA ARG A 24 8.84 -7.15 2.90
C ARG A 24 8.14 -8.42 2.42
N ASN A 25 8.71 -9.07 1.41
CA ASN A 25 8.25 -10.37 0.97
C ASN A 25 9.12 -11.47 1.57
N GLN A 26 8.58 -12.17 2.57
CA GLN A 26 9.25 -13.30 3.24
C GLN A 26 8.92 -14.66 2.60
N SER A 27 8.14 -14.68 1.53
CA SER A 27 7.74 -15.91 0.83
C SER A 27 8.69 -16.27 -0.32
N ALA A 28 8.51 -17.46 -0.88
CA ALA A 28 9.31 -17.97 -2.00
C ALA A 28 8.79 -17.52 -3.39
N ILE A 29 7.67 -16.77 -3.46
CA ILE A 29 7.07 -16.31 -4.72
C ILE A 29 6.94 -14.78 -4.74
N SER A 30 6.78 -14.19 -5.92
CA SER A 30 6.62 -12.74 -6.05
C SER A 30 5.17 -12.31 -5.80
N HIS A 31 4.98 -11.14 -5.18
CA HIS A 31 3.66 -10.55 -4.93
C HIS A 31 3.59 -9.14 -5.52
N PRO A 32 2.70 -8.86 -6.49
CA PRO A 32 2.43 -7.49 -6.91
C PRO A 32 1.61 -6.79 -5.83
N PHE A 33 2.19 -5.80 -5.16
CA PHE A 33 1.48 -4.96 -4.19
C PHE A 33 0.76 -3.84 -4.93
N HIS A 34 -0.54 -3.67 -4.70
CA HIS A 34 -1.34 -2.54 -5.14
C HIS A 34 -1.91 -1.80 -3.94
N ILE A 35 -2.06 -0.47 -4.05
CA ILE A 35 -2.73 0.38 -3.08
C ILE A 35 -3.65 1.34 -3.84
N HIS A 36 -4.89 1.47 -3.37
CA HIS A 36 -5.91 2.33 -3.97
C HIS A 36 -5.60 3.81 -3.75
N ASP A 37 -6.25 4.65 -4.57
CA ASP A 37 -6.33 6.12 -4.46
C ASP A 37 -5.02 6.90 -4.73
N ILE A 38 -3.90 6.39 -4.25
CA ILE A 38 -2.62 7.09 -4.30
C ILE A 38 -1.71 6.59 -5.43
N GLN A 39 -0.78 7.46 -5.83
CA GLN A 39 0.41 7.06 -6.56
C GLN A 39 1.63 7.30 -5.68
N PHE A 40 2.65 6.46 -5.82
CA PHE A 40 3.87 6.50 -5.03
C PHE A 40 5.13 6.50 -5.90
N ASN A 41 6.23 6.99 -5.31
CA ASN A 41 7.56 6.84 -5.87
C ASN A 41 8.32 5.76 -5.10
N ILE A 42 8.96 4.83 -5.79
CA ILE A 42 9.82 3.84 -5.16
C ILE A 42 11.12 4.54 -4.72
N LEU A 43 11.45 4.45 -3.44
CA LEU A 43 12.68 4.98 -2.87
C LEU A 43 13.84 3.99 -3.01
N SER A 44 13.57 2.72 -2.70
CA SER A 44 14.62 1.70 -2.73
C SER A 44 14.10 0.28 -2.90
N ARG A 45 14.96 -0.57 -3.46
CA ARG A 45 14.80 -2.00 -3.63
C ARG A 45 15.99 -2.69 -2.98
N ASN A 46 15.79 -3.40 -1.87
CA ASN A 46 16.86 -3.95 -1.04
C ASN A 46 17.94 -2.90 -0.67
N GLY A 47 17.51 -1.68 -0.37
CA GLY A 47 18.41 -0.56 -0.07
C GLY A 47 19.15 0.04 -1.27
N GLN A 48 18.89 -0.43 -2.49
CA GLN A 48 19.47 0.11 -3.73
C GLN A 48 18.47 1.00 -4.47
N THR A 49 18.98 1.94 -5.27
CA THR A 49 18.16 2.76 -6.17
C THR A 49 17.35 1.89 -7.13
N PRO A 50 16.03 2.13 -7.33
CA PRO A 50 15.24 1.39 -8.29
C PRO A 50 15.76 1.61 -9.73
N PRO A 51 15.56 0.64 -10.65
CA PRO A 51 15.97 0.79 -12.04
C PRO A 51 15.20 1.95 -12.71
N PRO A 52 15.74 2.56 -13.78
CA PRO A 52 15.13 3.75 -14.40
C PRO A 52 13.66 3.60 -14.80
N ASN A 53 13.24 2.40 -15.21
CA ASN A 53 11.85 2.11 -15.60
C ASN A 53 10.87 2.07 -14.41
N GLU A 54 11.35 2.12 -13.17
CA GLU A 54 10.55 2.11 -11.94
C GLU A 54 10.62 3.45 -11.17
N GLN A 55 11.32 4.47 -11.71
CA GLN A 55 11.50 5.77 -11.06
C GLN A 55 10.36 6.78 -11.30
N GLY A 56 9.32 6.37 -12.02
CA GLY A 56 8.09 7.17 -12.17
C GLY A 56 7.08 6.89 -11.06
N LEU A 57 5.95 7.61 -11.11
CA LEU A 57 4.80 7.34 -10.26
C LEU A 57 4.17 5.98 -10.58
N LYS A 58 3.82 5.24 -9.53
CA LYS A 58 3.25 3.89 -9.61
C LYS A 58 2.13 3.72 -8.58
N ASP A 59 1.24 2.79 -8.86
CA ASP A 59 0.18 2.30 -7.96
C ASP A 59 0.35 0.80 -7.65
N VAL A 60 1.15 0.11 -8.47
CA VAL A 60 1.51 -1.30 -8.31
C VAL A 60 3.02 -1.50 -8.36
N VAL A 61 3.58 -2.31 -7.44
CA VAL A 61 4.98 -2.74 -7.45
C VAL A 61 5.12 -4.25 -7.20
N LEU A 62 5.89 -4.93 -8.05
CA LEU A 62 6.22 -6.34 -7.83
C LEU A 62 7.27 -6.48 -6.72
N VAL A 63 6.96 -7.20 -5.64
CA VAL A 63 7.90 -7.50 -4.56
C VAL A 63 8.37 -8.95 -4.71
N ARG A 64 9.63 -9.15 -5.10
CA ARG A 64 10.24 -10.47 -5.36
C ARG A 64 10.50 -11.26 -4.06
N PRO A 65 10.75 -12.57 -4.14
CA PRO A 65 11.09 -13.38 -2.96
C PRO A 65 12.28 -12.80 -2.19
N GLY A 66 12.13 -12.69 -0.86
CA GLY A 66 13.16 -12.14 0.03
C GLY A 66 13.41 -10.64 -0.11
N GLU A 67 12.64 -9.94 -0.95
CA GLU A 67 12.87 -8.55 -1.30
C GLU A 67 12.20 -7.58 -0.31
N THR A 68 12.86 -6.45 -0.09
CA THR A 68 12.31 -5.30 0.62
C THR A 68 12.18 -4.13 -0.35
N VAL A 69 11.00 -3.53 -0.45
CA VAL A 69 10.75 -2.32 -1.23
C VAL A 69 10.28 -1.21 -0.31
N ARG A 70 10.86 -0.02 -0.45
CA ARG A 70 10.38 1.19 0.23
C ARG A 70 9.83 2.15 -0.80
N PHE A 71 8.65 2.70 -0.57
CA PHE A 71 8.07 3.76 -1.40
C PHE A 71 7.62 4.93 -0.53
N ILE A 72 7.49 6.10 -1.14
CA ILE A 72 6.93 7.31 -0.51
C ILE A 72 5.68 7.75 -1.25
N THR A 73 4.67 8.18 -0.51
CA THR A 73 3.42 8.70 -1.04
C THR A 73 2.91 9.86 -0.19
N LYS A 74 1.95 10.61 -0.74
CA LYS A 74 1.15 11.59 -0.03
C LYS A 74 -0.32 11.24 -0.19
N PHE A 75 -1.07 11.25 0.91
CA PHE A 75 -2.50 10.96 0.94
C PHE A 75 -3.28 12.26 0.79
N GLU A 76 -3.75 12.57 -0.42
CA GLU A 76 -4.31 13.90 -0.77
C GLU A 76 -5.83 13.94 -0.83
N THR A 77 -6.47 12.79 -0.71
CA THR A 77 -7.91 12.56 -0.82
C THR A 77 -8.41 11.87 0.45
N PHE A 78 -9.65 12.17 0.85
CA PHE A 78 -10.26 11.57 2.05
C PHE A 78 -11.07 10.33 1.69
N SER A 79 -11.23 9.41 2.63
CA SER A 79 -12.20 8.31 2.53
C SER A 79 -13.08 8.24 3.78
N ASN A 80 -14.23 7.58 3.65
CA ASN A 80 -15.17 7.37 4.75
C ASN A 80 -14.97 5.95 5.32
N PRO A 81 -15.05 5.75 6.65
CA PRO A 81 -15.05 4.42 7.27
C PRO A 81 -15.99 3.37 6.66
N HIS A 82 -17.10 3.77 6.02
CA HIS A 82 -18.03 2.85 5.36
C HIS A 82 -17.55 2.33 3.99
N VAL A 83 -16.60 3.04 3.36
CA VAL A 83 -16.02 2.69 2.06
C VAL A 83 -14.51 2.95 2.15
N PRO A 84 -13.76 2.09 2.87
CA PRO A 84 -12.32 2.26 3.01
C PRO A 84 -11.61 1.97 1.68
N TYR A 85 -10.40 2.49 1.55
CA TYR A 85 -9.49 2.11 0.48
C TYR A 85 -8.77 0.82 0.84
N MET A 86 -8.28 0.10 -0.18
CA MET A 86 -7.57 -1.15 0.03
C MET A 86 -6.10 -1.05 -0.37
N PHE A 87 -5.28 -1.88 0.27
CA PHE A 87 -4.01 -2.32 -0.27
C PHE A 87 -3.98 -3.84 -0.29
N HIS A 88 -3.52 -4.44 -1.38
CA HIS A 88 -3.63 -5.88 -1.56
C HIS A 88 -2.59 -6.44 -2.52
N CYS A 89 -2.46 -7.76 -2.49
CA CYS A 89 -1.76 -8.48 -3.54
C CYS A 89 -2.63 -8.49 -4.79
N HIS A 90 -2.10 -8.00 -5.91
CA HIS A 90 -2.79 -7.99 -7.20
C HIS A 90 -2.69 -9.34 -7.94
N LEU A 91 -2.26 -10.39 -7.24
CA LEU A 91 -2.46 -11.77 -7.67
C LEU A 91 -3.81 -12.21 -7.12
N LEU A 92 -4.85 -12.18 -7.97
CA LEU A 92 -6.26 -12.30 -7.55
C LEU A 92 -6.55 -13.49 -6.62
N PRO A 93 -6.01 -14.71 -6.84
CA PRO A 93 -6.22 -15.80 -5.87
C PRO A 93 -5.68 -15.52 -4.47
N HIS A 94 -4.63 -14.71 -4.33
CA HIS A 94 -4.14 -14.28 -3.03
C HIS A 94 -5.02 -13.17 -2.45
N GLU A 95 -5.50 -12.25 -3.29
CA GLU A 95 -6.47 -11.22 -2.91
C GLU A 95 -7.74 -11.86 -2.34
N ASP A 96 -8.38 -12.75 -3.11
CA ASP A 96 -9.58 -13.51 -2.72
C ASP A 96 -9.31 -14.41 -1.51
N GLY A 97 -8.07 -14.87 -1.36
CA GLY A 97 -7.58 -15.59 -0.18
C GLY A 97 -7.35 -14.71 1.06
N GLY A 98 -7.63 -13.41 0.95
CA GLY A 98 -7.58 -12.44 2.04
C GLY A 98 -6.26 -11.68 2.16
N MET A 99 -5.34 -11.75 1.19
CA MET A 99 -4.09 -10.96 1.21
C MET A 99 -4.36 -9.49 0.85
N MET A 100 -5.09 -8.82 1.73
CA MET A 100 -5.63 -7.48 1.60
C MET A 100 -5.71 -6.83 2.98
N GLY A 101 -5.64 -5.51 3.02
CA GLY A 101 -5.98 -4.71 4.19
C GLY A 101 -6.67 -3.42 3.79
N GLN A 102 -7.37 -2.83 4.76
CA GLN A 102 -8.16 -1.62 4.60
C GLN A 102 -7.44 -0.42 5.23
N PHE A 103 -7.59 0.76 4.64
CA PHE A 103 -7.19 2.01 5.27
C PHE A 103 -8.20 3.12 5.00
N ILE A 104 -8.23 4.09 5.91
CA ILE A 104 -8.99 5.32 5.73
C ILE A 104 -8.06 6.52 5.73
N VAL A 105 -8.41 7.55 4.97
CA VAL A 105 -7.77 8.86 5.05
C VAL A 105 -8.73 9.83 5.70
N THR A 106 -8.41 10.26 6.92
CA THR A 106 -9.27 11.13 7.74
C THR A 106 -8.66 12.52 7.84
N ASP A 107 -9.49 13.54 7.67
CA ASP A 107 -9.10 14.89 8.03
C ASP A 107 -9.38 15.09 9.51
N ARG A 108 -8.31 15.21 10.31
CA ARG A 108 -8.39 15.44 11.77
C ARG A 108 -9.13 16.73 12.15
N LEU A 109 -9.44 17.60 11.18
CA LEU A 109 -10.20 18.82 11.37
C LEU A 109 -11.72 18.64 11.22
N TRP A 110 -12.23 17.46 10.83
CA TRP A 110 -13.67 17.16 10.73
C TRP A 110 -14.19 16.32 11.90
N ASN A 111 -13.81 16.71 13.11
CA ASN A 111 -14.50 16.25 14.32
C ASN A 111 -15.55 17.31 14.71
N GLU A 112 -16.65 17.36 13.97
CA GLU A 112 -17.93 17.98 14.39
C GLU A 112 -19.08 17.00 14.17
#